data_AF-A0A6I4IH80-F1
#
_entry.id   AF-A0A6I4IH80-F1
#
_cell.length_a   1.000
_cell.length_b   1.000
_cell.length_c   1.000
_cell.angle_alpha   90.00
_cell.angle_beta   90.00
_cell.angle_gamma   90.00
#
_symmetry.space_group_name_H-M   'P 1'
#
loop_
_entity.id
_entity.type
_entity.pdbx_description
1 polymer ?
#
loop_
_entity_poly.entity_id
_entity_poly.type
_entity_poly.pdbx_seq_one_letter_code
_entity_poly.pdbx_strand_id
1 'polypeptide(L)'
;MKKDNLFLEEIYRVLKPNGTLILSTPNKEKTITKNPWHIREYNDVELKKILKSKHFKVEKEYGIFGNQKVENYFEMNKINTLKIIRLDFFNIRRFLPPFLYKIIYEFFNRVNRIQLMKKNPVICSSITHQDFNIANYSKDCLDLFFVVKK
;
A
#
# COMPACT_ATOMS: atom_id res chain seq x y z
N MET A 1 2.93 -3.18 -19.26
CA MET A 1 2.62 -1.77 -19.59
C MET A 1 2.06 -1.10 -18.34
N LYS A 2 2.63 0.04 -17.92
CA LYS A 2 2.10 0.86 -16.82
C LYS A 2 0.84 1.58 -17.36
N LYS A 3 -0.34 1.03 -17.07
CA LYS A 3 -1.64 1.53 -17.53
C LYS A 3 -2.29 2.54 -16.57
N ASP A 4 -1.52 3.02 -15.59
CA ASP A 4 -1.94 4.03 -14.60
C ASP A 4 -2.48 5.31 -15.27
N ASN A 5 -1.77 5.81 -16.30
CA ASN A 5 -2.22 6.97 -17.06
C ASN A 5 -3.54 6.74 -17.80
N LEU A 6 -3.69 5.59 -18.48
CA LEU A 6 -4.91 5.25 -19.20
C LEU A 6 -6.08 5.05 -18.25
N PHE A 7 -5.82 4.46 -17.07
CA PHE A 7 -6.84 4.25 -16.05
C PHE A 7 -7.40 5.58 -15.52
N LEU A 8 -6.53 6.53 -15.17
CA LEU A 8 -6.96 7.86 -14.72
C LEU A 8 -7.65 8.68 -15.82
N GLU A 9 -7.22 8.52 -17.07
CA GLU A 9 -7.85 9.15 -18.23
C GLU A 9 -9.27 8.64 -18.44
N GLU A 10 -9.50 7.33 -18.33
CA GLU A 10 -10.84 6.77 -18.40
C GLU A 10 -11.72 7.22 -17.23
N ILE A 11 -11.19 7.29 -16.02
CA ILE A 11 -11.92 7.85 -14.87
C ILE A 11 -12.33 9.30 -15.16
N TYR A 12 -11.39 10.12 -15.65
CA TYR A 12 -11.68 11.50 -16.00
C TYR A 12 -12.74 11.60 -17.10
N ARG A 13 -12.69 10.74 -18.12
CA ARG A 13 -13.69 10.70 -19.20
C ARG A 13 -15.10 10.40 -18.68
N VAL A 14 -15.27 9.42 -17.78
CA VAL A 14 -16.59 9.00 -17.28
C VAL A 14 -17.17 9.93 -16.22
N LEU A 15 -16.35 10.71 -15.52
CA LEU A 15 -16.84 11.69 -14.55
C LEU A 15 -17.61 12.82 -15.25
N LYS A 16 -18.77 13.16 -14.70
CA LYS A 16 -19.50 14.39 -15.07
C LYS A 16 -18.66 15.63 -14.72
N PRO A 17 -18.91 16.80 -15.35
CA PRO A 17 -18.32 18.06 -14.89
C PRO A 17 -18.52 18.26 -13.39
N ASN A 18 -17.49 18.69 -12.66
CA ASN A 18 -17.44 18.78 -11.19
C ASN A 18 -17.60 17.43 -10.46
N GLY A 19 -17.50 16.31 -11.17
CA GLY A 19 -17.53 14.97 -10.61
C GLY A 19 -16.35 14.75 -9.67
N THR A 20 -16.59 14.00 -8.59
CA THR A 20 -15.59 13.72 -7.56
C THR A 20 -15.06 12.30 -7.69
N LEU A 21 -13.73 12.16 -7.69
CA LEU A 21 -13.03 10.90 -7.51
C LEU A 21 -12.52 10.83 -6.07
N ILE A 22 -12.95 9.78 -5.35
CA ILE A 22 -12.40 9.40 -4.06
C ILE A 22 -11.53 8.17 -4.31
N LEU A 23 -10.25 8.25 -3.97
CA LEU A 23 -9.30 7.18 -4.24
C LEU A 23 -8.46 6.90 -3.00
N SER A 24 -8.13 5.62 -2.81
CA SER A 24 -7.15 5.20 -1.82
C SER A 24 -6.17 4.22 -2.44
N THR A 25 -4.91 4.31 -2.02
CA THR A 25 -3.82 3.44 -2.48
C THR A 25 -2.80 3.27 -1.36
N PRO A 26 -2.13 2.11 -1.26
CA PRO A 26 -1.04 1.93 -0.31
C PRO A 26 0.01 3.04 -0.44
N ASN A 27 0.47 3.54 0.71
CA ASN A 27 1.54 4.52 0.76
C ASN A 27 2.89 3.81 0.59
N LYS A 28 3.61 4.15 -0.48
CA LYS A 28 4.94 3.60 -0.79
C LYS A 28 5.94 3.75 0.37
N GLU A 29 5.80 4.80 1.18
CA GLU A 29 6.66 5.04 2.35
C GLU A 29 6.46 3.98 3.45
N LYS A 30 5.33 3.26 3.45
CA LYS A 30 5.05 2.15 4.39
C LYS A 30 5.42 0.77 3.84
N THR A 31 5.90 0.69 2.60
CA THR A 31 6.25 -0.58 1.98
C THR A 31 7.55 -1.15 2.56
N ILE A 32 7.46 -2.28 3.25
CA ILE A 32 8.61 -2.96 3.86
C ILE A 32 9.48 -3.66 2.81
N THR A 33 8.85 -4.26 1.81
CA THR A 33 9.51 -4.93 0.69
C THR A 33 8.63 -4.85 -0.55
N LYS A 34 9.25 -4.87 -1.74
CA LYS A 34 8.54 -4.81 -3.00
C LYS A 34 7.49 -5.92 -3.07
N ASN A 35 6.23 -5.56 -3.23
CA ASN A 35 5.16 -6.53 -3.46
C ASN A 35 5.08 -6.86 -4.97
N PRO A 36 5.23 -8.13 -5.40
CA PRO A 36 5.18 -8.52 -6.81
C PRO A 36 3.78 -8.40 -7.44
N TRP A 37 2.73 -8.19 -6.64
CA TRP A 37 1.37 -7.93 -7.12
C TRP A 37 1.10 -6.45 -7.36
N HIS A 38 1.90 -5.58 -6.76
CA HIS A 38 1.78 -4.15 -6.96
C HIS A 38 2.56 -3.75 -8.22
N ILE A 39 1.82 -3.32 -9.24
CA ILE A 39 2.41 -2.82 -10.49
C ILE A 39 3.22 -1.56 -10.20
N ARG A 40 2.70 -0.69 -9.33
CA ARG A 40 3.32 0.54 -8.87
C ARG A 40 2.70 0.97 -7.56
N GLU A 41 3.54 1.49 -6.67
CA GLU A 41 3.13 2.21 -5.47
C GLU A 41 3.58 3.66 -5.62
N TYR A 42 2.80 4.57 -5.05
CA TYR A 42 3.06 6.00 -5.09
C TYR A 42 3.29 6.51 -3.67
N ASN A 43 4.17 7.50 -3.54
CA ASN A 43 4.08 8.44 -2.42
C ASN A 43 3.14 9.60 -2.78
N ASP A 44 2.91 10.51 -1.82
CA ASP A 44 2.00 11.64 -2.00
C ASP A 44 2.39 12.52 -3.18
N VAL A 45 3.68 12.80 -3.35
CA VAL A 45 4.20 13.67 -4.41
C VAL A 45 3.97 13.03 -5.78
N GLU A 46 4.29 11.74 -5.93
CA GLU A 46 4.10 10.98 -7.17
C GLU A 46 2.61 10.87 -7.54
N LEU A 47 1.74 10.62 -6.55
CA LEU A 47 0.29 10.53 -6.75
C LEU A 47 -0.33 11.87 -7.15
N LYS A 48 0.03 12.96 -6.45
CA LYS A 48 -0.40 14.32 -6.81
C LYS A 48 0.01 14.68 -8.23
N LYS A 49 1.25 14.33 -8.61
CA LYS A 49 1.78 14.63 -9.94
C LYS A 49 0.96 13.92 -11.03
N ILE A 50 0.67 12.63 -10.87
CA ILE A 50 -0.08 11.90 -11.90
C ILE A 50 -1.55 12.36 -11.98
N LEU A 51 -2.19 12.66 -10.85
CA LEU A 51 -3.56 13.20 -10.83
C LEU A 51 -3.64 14.56 -11.54
N LYS A 52 -2.73 15.49 -11.22
CA LYS A 52 -2.65 16.80 -11.87
C LYS A 52 -2.37 16.69 -13.37
N SER A 53 -1.55 15.72 -13.80
CA SER A 53 -1.30 15.49 -15.22
C SER A 53 -2.54 15.05 -16.02
N LYS A 54 -3.59 14.62 -15.32
CA LYS A 54 -4.91 14.26 -15.88
C LYS A 54 -6.00 15.27 -15.53
N HIS A 55 -5.60 16.53 -15.27
CA HIS A 55 -6.49 17.66 -14.99
C HIS A 55 -7.33 17.55 -13.72
N PHE A 56 -7.08 16.56 -12.86
CA PHE A 56 -7.75 16.51 -11.56
C PHE A 56 -7.26 17.62 -10.64
N LYS A 57 -8.21 18.32 -10.01
CA LYS A 57 -7.96 19.27 -8.92
C LYS A 57 -8.02 18.53 -7.58
N VAL A 58 -6.93 18.56 -6.82
CA VAL A 58 -6.90 17.99 -5.47
C VAL A 58 -7.70 18.89 -4.54
N GLU A 59 -8.78 18.37 -3.95
CA GLU A 59 -9.59 19.09 -2.95
C GLU A 59 -9.16 18.75 -1.54
N LYS A 60 -8.90 17.46 -1.26
CA LYS A 60 -8.50 16.98 0.05
C LYS A 60 -7.42 15.92 -0.07
N GLU A 61 -6.44 16.03 0.83
CA GLU A 61 -5.32 15.12 0.97
C GLU A 61 -5.32 14.56 2.39
N TYR A 62 -5.69 13.29 2.50
CA TYR A 62 -5.82 12.55 3.74
C TYR A 62 -4.93 11.31 3.72
N GLY A 63 -4.80 10.69 4.89
CA GLY A 63 -4.24 9.36 5.05
C GLY A 63 -5.21 8.45 5.81
N ILE A 64 -5.11 7.15 5.56
CA ILE A 64 -5.70 6.13 6.42
C ILE A 64 -4.66 5.73 7.44
N PHE A 65 -5.05 5.79 8.71
CA PHE A 65 -4.23 5.41 9.85
C PHE A 65 -4.88 4.24 10.57
N GLY A 66 -4.06 3.47 11.27
CA GLY A 66 -4.53 2.46 12.21
C GLY A 66 -4.27 2.93 13.63
N ASN A 67 -5.08 2.48 14.58
CA ASN A 67 -4.80 2.69 15.99
C ASN A 67 -3.59 1.85 16.47
N GLN A 68 -3.27 1.96 17.76
CA GLN A 68 -2.12 1.27 18.38
C GLN A 68 -2.04 -0.24 18.08
N LYS A 69 -3.19 -0.91 17.96
CA LYS A 69 -3.26 -2.35 17.69
C LYS A 69 -2.84 -2.67 16.26
N VAL A 70 -3.29 -1.88 15.29
CA VAL A 70 -2.86 -2.00 13.89
C VAL A 70 -1.37 -1.67 13.78
N GLU A 71 -0.91 -0.62 14.46
CA GLU A 71 0.52 -0.26 14.50
C GLU A 71 1.38 -1.37 15.09
N ASN A 72 0.95 -1.97 16.22
CA ASN A 72 1.65 -3.10 16.84
C ASN A 72 1.73 -4.30 15.89
N TYR A 73 0.62 -4.64 15.22
CA TYR A 73 0.63 -5.70 14.21
C TYR A 73 1.57 -5.38 13.04
N PHE A 74 1.53 -4.14 12.55
CA PHE A 74 2.38 -3.68 11.45
C PHE A 74 3.86 -3.80 11.82
N GLU A 75 4.27 -3.35 13.01
CA GLU A 75 5.65 -3.45 13.48
C GLU A 75 6.09 -4.91 13.70
N MET A 76 5.23 -5.77 14.28
CA MET A 76 5.51 -7.21 14.38
C MET A 76 5.75 -7.84 12.99
N ASN A 77 4.89 -7.50 12.02
CA ASN A 77 5.01 -7.98 10.65
C ASN A 77 6.28 -7.47 9.97
N LYS A 78 6.62 -6.20 10.17
CA LYS A 78 7.85 -5.56 9.66
C LYS A 78 9.10 -6.23 10.21
N ILE A 79 9.18 -6.45 11.53
CA ILE A 79 10.31 -7.13 12.17
C ILE A 79 10.52 -8.52 11.57
N ASN A 80 9.45 -9.33 11.44
CA ASN A 80 9.58 -10.67 10.87
C ASN A 80 9.94 -10.65 9.38
N THR A 81 9.35 -9.73 8.62
CA THR A 81 9.68 -9.55 7.20
C THR A 81 11.15 -9.16 7.02
N LEU A 82 11.67 -8.25 7.85
CA LEU A 82 13.08 -7.86 7.83
C LEU A 82 14.01 -9.03 8.22
N LYS A 83 13.61 -9.89 9.16
CA LYS A 83 14.38 -11.12 9.48
C LYS A 83 14.50 -12.04 8.27
N ILE A 84 13.41 -12.25 7.52
CA ILE A 84 13.42 -13.05 6.29
C ILE A 84 14.29 -12.37 5.22
N ILE A 85 14.14 -11.05 5.04
CA ILE A 85 14.93 -10.28 4.07
C ILE A 85 16.43 -10.39 4.34
N ARG A 86 16.85 -10.39 5.61
CA ARG A 86 18.26 -10.49 6.01
C ARG A 86 18.90 -11.84 5.64
N LEU A 87 18.12 -12.90 5.46
CA LEU A 87 18.64 -14.19 5.01
C LEU A 87 19.07 -14.17 3.53
N ASP A 88 18.54 -13.23 2.73
CA ASP A 88 18.93 -13.03 1.34
C ASP A 88 20.14 -12.08 1.25
N PHE A 89 21.26 -12.51 1.83
CA PHE A 89 22.51 -11.73 1.89
C PHE A 89 23.03 -11.34 0.50
N PHE A 90 22.93 -12.26 -0.47
CA PHE A 90 23.36 -12.03 -1.85
C PHE A 90 22.32 -11.26 -2.70
N ASN A 91 21.19 -10.87 -2.12
CA ASN A 91 20.10 -10.17 -2.80
C ASN A 91 19.62 -10.91 -4.08
N ILE A 92 19.55 -12.24 -4.01
CA ILE A 92 19.22 -13.15 -5.11
C ILE A 92 17.83 -12.80 -5.67
N ARG A 93 16.93 -12.31 -4.80
CA ARG A 93 15.57 -11.90 -5.20
C ARG A 93 15.53 -10.88 -6.33
N ARG A 94 16.56 -10.04 -6.47
CA ARG A 94 16.64 -9.04 -7.55
C ARG A 94 16.82 -9.68 -8.94
N PHE A 95 17.43 -10.85 -8.99
CA PHE A 95 17.75 -11.57 -10.22
C PHE A 95 16.73 -12.64 -10.59
N LEU A 96 15.75 -12.90 -9.71
CA LEU A 96 14.72 -13.89 -9.97
C LEU A 96 13.80 -13.47 -11.13
N PRO A 97 13.46 -14.40 -12.03
CA PRO A 97 12.36 -14.18 -12.98
C PRO A 97 11.05 -13.84 -12.25
N PRO A 98 10.17 -13.00 -12.82
CA PRO A 98 8.97 -12.51 -12.13
C PRO A 98 8.05 -13.61 -11.58
N PHE A 99 7.90 -14.73 -12.29
CA PHE A 99 7.08 -15.86 -11.83
C PHE A 99 7.68 -16.54 -10.58
N LEU A 100 8.99 -16.77 -10.58
CA LEU A 100 9.68 -17.39 -9.43
C LEU A 100 9.69 -16.45 -8.21
N TYR A 101 9.90 -15.14 -8.44
CA TYR A 101 9.81 -14.15 -7.37
C TYR A 101 8.42 -14.14 -6.71
N LYS A 102 7.34 -14.25 -7.50
CA LYS A 102 5.97 -14.37 -6.97
C LYS A 102 5.79 -15.60 -6.07
N ILE A 103 6.23 -16.77 -6.53
CA ILE A 103 6.13 -18.01 -5.75
C ILE A 103 6.88 -17.87 -4.41
N ILE A 104 8.11 -17.38 -4.46
CA ILE A 104 8.95 -17.22 -3.28
C ILE A 104 8.34 -16.19 -2.31
N TYR A 105 7.88 -15.05 -2.83
CA TYR A 105 7.18 -14.03 -2.04
C TYR A 105 5.95 -14.61 -1.34
N GLU A 106 5.07 -15.32 -2.06
CA GLU A 106 3.87 -15.94 -1.50
C GLU A 106 4.19 -16.97 -0.42
N PHE A 107 5.20 -17.82 -0.66
CA PHE A 107 5.64 -18.81 0.31
C PHE A 107 6.09 -18.16 1.62
N PHE A 108 7.03 -17.21 1.55
CA PHE A 108 7.55 -16.54 2.74
C PHE A 108 6.50 -15.70 3.45
N ASN A 109 5.60 -15.02 2.72
CA ASN A 109 4.50 -14.28 3.34
C ASN A 109 3.53 -15.20 4.05
N ARG A 110 3.20 -16.37 3.46
CA ARG A 110 2.33 -17.35 4.11
C ARG A 110 2.97 -17.89 5.38
N VAL A 111 4.24 -18.27 5.33
CA VAL A 111 4.99 -18.73 6.52
C VAL A 111 5.02 -17.65 7.59
N ASN A 112 5.33 -16.40 7.24
CA ASN A 112 5.33 -15.27 8.17
C ASN A 112 3.93 -15.06 8.81
N ARG A 113 2.85 -15.05 8.02
CA ARG A 113 1.48 -14.90 8.53
C ARG A 113 1.10 -16.04 9.49
N ILE A 114 1.42 -17.28 9.17
CA ILE A 114 1.17 -18.43 10.05
C ILE A 114 1.94 -18.28 11.36
N GLN A 115 3.21 -17.88 11.30
CA GLN A 115 4.04 -17.68 12.50
C GLN A 115 3.54 -16.51 13.35
N LEU A 116 3.10 -15.40 12.73
CA LEU A 116 2.49 -14.26 13.42
C LEU A 116 1.20 -14.66 14.15
N MET A 117 0.30 -15.37 13.46
CA MET A 117 -0.94 -15.88 14.04
C MET A 117 -0.68 -16.81 15.23
N LYS A 118 0.29 -17.73 15.12
CA LYS A 118 0.62 -18.66 16.20
C LYS A 118 1.19 -17.95 17.44
N LYS A 119 2.01 -16.92 17.24
CA LYS A 119 2.66 -16.18 18.34
C LYS A 119 1.75 -15.13 18.96
N ASN A 120 0.88 -14.50 18.17
CA ASN A 120 0.05 -13.37 18.59
C ASN A 120 -1.40 -13.51 18.12
N PRO A 121 -2.11 -14.60 18.49
CA PRO A 121 -3.43 -14.90 17.95
C PRO A 121 -4.43 -13.79 18.24
N VAL A 122 -4.42 -13.25 19.47
CA VAL A 122 -5.35 -12.20 19.94
C VAL A 122 -5.24 -10.93 19.09
N ILE A 123 -4.04 -10.39 18.87
CA ILE A 123 -3.85 -9.16 18.09
C ILE A 123 -4.30 -9.38 16.63
N CYS A 124 -3.91 -10.52 16.03
CA CYS A 124 -4.20 -10.77 14.63
C CYS A 124 -5.69 -11.02 14.36
N SER A 125 -6.41 -11.65 15.30
CA SER A 125 -7.85 -11.92 15.15
C SER A 125 -8.73 -10.75 15.57
N SER A 126 -8.19 -9.78 16.29
CA SER A 126 -8.99 -8.69 16.84
C SER A 126 -9.10 -7.49 15.91
N ILE A 127 -8.16 -7.27 14.96
CA ILE A 127 -8.18 -6.08 14.08
C ILE A 127 -9.45 -6.07 13.21
N THR A 128 -10.19 -4.96 13.25
CA THR A 128 -11.41 -4.72 12.48
C THR A 128 -11.35 -3.38 11.74
N HIS A 129 -12.36 -3.08 10.92
CA HIS A 129 -12.47 -1.79 10.22
C HIS A 129 -12.56 -0.58 11.16
N GLN A 130 -13.04 -0.76 12.40
CA GLN A 130 -13.14 0.31 13.40
C GLN A 130 -11.76 0.73 13.95
N ASP A 131 -10.74 -0.11 13.76
CA ASP A 131 -9.37 0.20 14.16
C ASP A 131 -8.67 1.15 13.17
N PHE A 132 -9.35 1.56 12.09
CA PHE A 132 -8.83 2.46 11.08
C PHE A 132 -9.60 3.79 11.06
N ASN A 133 -8.87 4.88 10.83
CA ASN A 133 -9.45 6.22 10.74
C ASN A 133 -8.82 7.03 9.61
N ILE A 134 -9.60 7.96 9.06
CA ILE A 134 -9.13 8.93 8.07
C ILE A 134 -8.74 10.21 8.83
N ALA A 135 -7.55 10.72 8.56
CA ALA A 135 -7.07 11.99 9.11
C ALA A 135 -6.26 12.76 8.07
N ASN A 136 -5.83 13.98 8.41
CA ASN A 136 -4.93 14.76 7.57
C ASN A 136 -3.70 13.94 7.20
N TYR A 137 -3.25 14.08 5.95
CA TYR A 137 -2.10 13.34 5.45
C TYR A 137 -0.87 13.55 6.33
N SER A 138 -0.19 12.44 6.59
CA SER A 138 1.16 12.37 7.12
C SER A 138 1.90 11.26 6.37
N LYS A 139 3.23 11.35 6.26
CA LYS A 139 4.07 10.31 5.66
C LYS A 139 3.89 8.94 6.33
N ASP A 140 3.45 8.94 7.58
CA ASP A 140 3.24 7.73 8.38
C ASP A 140 1.89 7.03 8.13
N CYS A 141 1.01 7.59 7.29
CA CYS A 141 -0.26 6.93 6.95
C CYS A 141 -0.02 5.59 6.23
N LEU A 142 -0.89 4.61 6.48
CA LEU A 142 -0.87 3.29 5.84
C LEU A 142 -1.18 3.41 4.35
N ASP A 143 -2.29 4.11 4.05
CA ASP A 143 -2.73 4.36 2.68
C ASP A 143 -2.91 5.87 2.47
N LEU A 144 -2.59 6.32 1.26
CA LEU A 144 -2.95 7.64 0.77
C LEU A 144 -4.45 7.66 0.51
N PHE A 145 -5.13 8.73 0.90
CA PHE A 145 -6.57 8.91 0.67
C PHE A 145 -6.85 10.30 0.09
N PHE A 146 -7.25 10.36 -1.18
CA PHE A 146 -7.38 11.61 -1.91
C PHE A 146 -8.81 11.81 -2.39
N VAL A 147 -9.30 13.05 -2.24
CA VAL A 147 -10.54 13.50 -2.86
C VAL A 147 -10.16 14.54 -3.90
N VAL A 148 -10.47 14.24 -5.16
CA VAL A 148 -10.13 15.09 -6.30
C VAL A 148 -11.35 15.33 -7.18
N LYS A 149 -11.38 16.47 -7.88
CA LYS A 149 -12.43 16.80 -8.83
C LYS A 149 -11.93 16.86 -10.26
N LYS A 150 -12.84 16.51 -11.17
CA LYS A 150 -12.75 16.85 -12.59
C LYS A 150 -12.99 18.34 -12.80
#